data_AF-A0A356W4B1-F1
#
_entry.id   AF-A0A356W4B1-F1
#
_cell.length_a   1.000
_cell.length_b   1.000
_cell.length_c   1.000
_cell.angle_alpha   90.00
_cell.angle_beta   90.00
_cell.angle_gamma   90.00
#
_symmetry.space_group_name_H-M   'P 1'
#
loop_
_entity.id
_entity.type
_entity.pdbx_description
1 polymer ?
#
loop_
_entity_poly.entity_id
_entity_poly.type
_entity_poly.pdbx_seq_one_letter_code
_entity_poly.pdbx_strand_id
1 'polypeptide(L)' 'KHAKGDARYWKIVDGKLYLNYNKNIQKKWDADIPGFIEKANSEWAAINE' A
#
# COMPACT_ATOMS: atom_id res chain seq x y z
N LYS A 1 -13.81 -13.82 -7.89
CA LYS A 1 -14.31 -12.57 -7.26
C LYS A 1 -13.11 -11.67 -7.01
N HIS A 2 -12.97 -10.56 -7.73
CA HIS A 2 -11.96 -9.55 -7.39
C HIS A 2 -12.41 -8.79 -6.15
N ALA A 3 -11.48 -8.41 -5.28
CA ALA A 3 -11.78 -7.48 -4.20
C ALA A 3 -12.29 -6.18 -4.81
N LYS A 4 -13.37 -5.59 -4.25
CA LYS A 4 -13.92 -4.32 -4.73
C LYS A 4 -13.04 -3.16 -4.27
N GLY A 5 -11.85 -3.04 -4.87
CA GLY A 5 -10.97 -1.88 -4.69
C GLY A 5 -11.51 -0.65 -5.42
N ASP A 6 -11.24 0.52 -4.89
CA ASP A 6 -11.58 1.80 -5.53
C ASP A 6 -10.30 2.42 -6.13
N ALA A 7 -10.21 2.37 -7.46
CA ALA A 7 -9.04 2.79 -8.23
C ALA A 7 -8.73 4.29 -8.13
N ARG A 8 -9.55 5.09 -7.44
CA ARG A 8 -9.26 6.51 -7.17
C ARG A 8 -8.26 6.69 -6.04
N TYR A 9 -7.99 5.64 -5.26
CA TYR A 9 -7.09 5.72 -4.11
C TYR A 9 -5.74 5.08 -4.43
N TRP A 10 -4.81 5.91 -4.87
CA TRP A 10 -3.46 5.50 -5.25
C TRP A 10 -2.45 6.62 -4.99
N LYS A 11 -1.16 6.28 -5.08
CA LYS A 11 -0.06 7.25 -5.08
C LYS A 11 1.16 6.67 -5.78
N ILE A 12 1.97 7.55 -6.36
CA ILE A 12 3.30 7.20 -6.84
C ILE A 12 4.32 7.65 -5.79
N VAL A 13 5.18 6.73 -5.36
CA VAL A 13 6.27 6.99 -4.41
C VAL A 13 7.54 6.41 -5.01
N ASP A 14 8.56 7.23 -5.22
CA ASP A 14 9.84 6.85 -5.84
C ASP A 14 9.68 6.04 -7.14
N GLY A 15 8.76 6.49 -8.00
CA GLY A 15 8.47 5.86 -9.29
C GLY A 15 7.65 4.57 -9.22
N LYS A 16 7.23 4.12 -8.02
CA LYS A 16 6.38 2.93 -7.83
C LYS A 16 4.92 3.32 -7.60
N LEU A 17 3.98 2.65 -8.27
CA LEU A 17 2.54 2.81 -8.08
C LEU A 17 2.04 1.96 -6.91
N TYR A 18 1.45 2.61 -5.91
CA TYR A 18 0.78 1.98 -4.79
C TYR A 18 -0.73 2.17 -4.93
N LEU A 19 -1.48 1.06 -4.89
CA LEU A 19 -2.95 1.06 -4.92
C LEU A 19 -3.48 0.79 -3.51
N ASN A 20 -4.35 1.67 -3.01
CA ASN A 20 -5.03 1.47 -1.75
C ASN A 20 -6.45 0.96 -1.98
N TYR A 21 -6.91 0.07 -1.10
CA TYR A 21 -8.20 -0.60 -1.28
C TYR A 21 -9.39 0.37 -1.27
N ASN A 22 -9.37 1.37 -0.37
CA ASN A 22 -10.42 2.38 -0.22
C ASN A 22 -9.88 3.65 0.46
N LYS A 23 -10.75 4.66 0.61
CA LYS A 23 -10.44 5.96 1.23
C LYS A 23 -9.84 5.84 2.63
N ASN A 24 -10.34 4.92 3.45
CA ASN A 24 -9.91 4.79 4.84
C ASN A 24 -8.51 4.19 4.93
N ILE A 25 -8.20 3.22 4.06
CA ILE A 25 -6.84 2.67 3.95
C ILE A 25 -5.88 3.73 3.44
N GLN A 26 -6.27 4.55 2.45
CA GLN A 26 -5.40 5.62 1.98
C GLN A 26 -5.12 6.65 3.08
N LYS A 27 -6.13 7.10 3.83
CA LYS A 27 -5.92 8.00 4.97
C LYS A 27 -4.94 7.43 6.01
N LYS A 28 -5.05 6.14 6.31
CA LYS A 28 -4.12 5.47 7.23
C LYS A 28 -2.72 5.42 6.64
N TRP A 29 -2.60 5.06 5.37
CA TRP A 29 -1.32 4.94 4.68
C TRP A 29 -0.61 6.29 4.53
N ASP A 30 -1.34 7.36 4.19
CA ASP A 30 -0.83 8.72 4.10
C ASP A 30 -0.27 9.25 5.44
N ALA A 31 -0.65 8.68 6.58
CA ALA A 31 -0.13 9.07 7.88
C ALA A 31 1.33 8.63 8.11
N ASP A 32 1.80 7.57 7.42
CA ASP A 32 3.18 7.07 7.54
C ASP A 32 3.59 6.21 6.34
N ILE A 33 3.70 6.85 5.17
CA ILE A 33 4.06 6.15 3.93
C ILE A 33 5.42 5.43 4.04
N PRO A 34 6.51 6.07 4.52
CA PRO A 34 7.81 5.41 4.61
C PRO A 34 7.77 4.19 5.53
N GLY A 35 7.14 4.29 6.71
CA GLY A 35 7.05 3.19 7.66
C GLY A 35 6.23 2.01 7.15
N PHE A 36 5.12 2.27 6.43
CA PHE A 36 4.35 1.18 5.80
C PHE A 36 5.11 0.51 4.65
N ILE A 37 5.93 1.24 3.88
CA ILE A 37 6.76 0.66 2.82
C ILE A 37 7.87 -0.20 3.42
N GLU A 38 8.58 0.29 4.43
CA GLU A 38 9.63 -0.46 5.13
C GLU A 38 9.07 -1.76 5.72
N LYS A 39 7.96 -1.66 6.45
CA LYS A 39 7.28 -2.82 7.01
C LYS A 39 6.87 -3.81 5.92
N ALA A 40 6.27 -3.35 4.83
CA ALA A 40 5.88 -4.24 3.73
C ALA A 40 7.09 -4.98 3.16
N ASN A 41 8.21 -4.29 2.90
CA ASN A 41 9.41 -4.93 2.39
C ASN A 41 9.94 -6.03 3.32
N SER A 42 9.92 -5.81 4.64
CA SER A 42 10.33 -6.79 5.64
C SER A 42 9.40 -8.01 5.68
N GLU A 43 8.08 -7.79 5.73
CA GLU A 43 7.09 -8.87 5.84
C GLU A 43 7.03 -9.72 4.56
N TRP A 44 7.14 -9.08 3.39
CA TRP A 44 7.14 -9.80 2.11
C TRP A 44 8.40 -10.64 1.91
N ALA A 45 9.55 -10.22 2.43
CA ALA A 45 10.76 -11.04 2.41
C ALA A 45 10.55 -12.35 3.19
N ALA A 46 9.92 -12.28 4.36
CA ALA A 46 9.68 -13.44 5.23
C ALA A 46 8.63 -14.43 4.69
N ILE A 47 7.73 -14.00 3.80
CA ILE A 47 6.71 -14.88 3.19
C ILE A 47 7.30 -15.75 2.06
N ASN A 48 8.41 -15.33 1.47
CA ASN A 48 9.03 -16.02 0.34
C ASN A 48 10.17 -16.98 0.76
N GLU A 49 10.32 -17.26 2.05
CA GLU A 49 11.20 -18.29 2.63
C GLU A 49 10.39 -19.52 3.08
#